data_AF-A0A369GE37-F1
#
_entry.id   AF-A0A369GE37-F1
#
_cell.length_a   1.000
_cell.length_b   1.000
_cell.length_c   1.000
_cell.angle_alpha   90.00
_cell.angle_beta   90.00
_cell.angle_gamma   90.00
#
_symmetry.space_group_name_H-M   'P 1'
#
loop_
_entity.id
_entity.type
_entity.pdbx_description
1 polymer ?
#
loop_
_entity_poly.entity_id
_entity_poly.type
_entity_poly.pdbx_seq_one_letter_code
_entity_poly.pdbx_strand_id
1 'polypeptide(L)'
;MGFSLSSLTSFLLLSISYPGLLIRAENGQGPGNRFNHTMGPSTSLFYQSTDSPRPLKAQGGILPPNPQPDDDHRWAYWPTFEPREWLSLESEIPERIERDGPEDQRDWWIYHIASSPNMVPIVNEVQTDIMALGGVLWSQVQHLAMVPCVNGSWDLSHIRWEYNPDFDPRWLAFGISGPQPLLSGLEPLPQGISTRRQLARVFMNELTSANPALRAEQRRTLRELFNWNPETQPDRDFPLFHGDDRPESLASMTIREMVWGDVGADAEMTDTLRRLEHRTRAGFATDALCFDILTDKIRVKAEKDSQWLASFSHSLYNTTMKSLSQPELLNNERSGLAIK
;
A
#
# COMPACT_ATOMS: atom_id res chain seq x y z
N MET A 1 26.95 50.31 30.59
CA MET A 1 25.71 50.58 31.35
C MET A 1 24.64 51.02 30.36
N GLY A 2 23.43 50.46 30.45
CA GLY A 2 22.23 51.07 29.85
C GLY A 2 21.58 50.26 28.72
N PHE A 3 20.51 49.54 29.08
CA PHE A 3 19.51 48.99 28.17
C PHE A 3 18.71 50.10 27.47
N SER A 4 18.18 49.82 26.27
CA SER A 4 16.88 50.37 25.85
C SER A 4 16.17 49.41 24.89
N LEU A 5 14.99 48.98 25.33
CA LEU A 5 13.95 48.28 24.59
C LEU A 5 13.15 49.29 23.75
N SER A 6 12.79 48.94 22.51
CA SER A 6 11.48 49.27 21.91
C SER A 6 11.40 48.79 20.46
N SER A 7 10.49 47.85 20.17
CA SER A 7 9.37 48.09 19.25
C SER A 7 8.58 46.80 19.07
N LEU A 8 7.47 46.74 19.80
CA LEU A 8 6.35 45.83 19.55
C LEU A 8 5.73 46.18 18.19
N THR A 9 5.63 45.22 17.29
CA THR A 9 4.66 45.29 16.18
C THR A 9 3.58 44.25 16.40
N SER A 10 2.37 44.78 16.58
CA SER A 10 1.12 44.10 16.87
C SER A 10 0.75 43.08 15.79
N PHE A 11 0.69 41.80 16.16
CA PHE A 11 -0.12 40.82 15.43
C PHE A 11 -1.56 40.95 15.93
N LEU A 12 -2.40 41.59 15.12
CA LEU A 12 -3.85 41.53 15.26
C LEU A 12 -4.31 40.10 14.91
N LEU A 13 -4.64 39.33 15.95
CA LEU A 13 -5.44 38.13 15.86
C LEU A 13 -6.85 38.49 15.39
N LEU A 14 -7.09 38.35 14.09
CA LEU A 14 -8.44 38.28 13.53
C LEU A 14 -8.99 36.89 13.84
N SER A 15 -9.58 36.75 15.02
CA SER A 15 -10.41 35.62 15.40
C SER A 15 -11.68 35.64 14.56
N ILE A 16 -11.61 35.12 13.33
CA ILE A 16 -12.82 34.81 12.58
C ILE A 16 -13.38 33.52 13.19
N SER A 17 -14.28 33.68 14.16
CA SER A 17 -15.15 32.62 14.63
C SER A 17 -16.09 32.25 13.48
N TYR A 18 -15.67 31.33 12.61
CA TYR A 18 -16.62 30.65 11.74
C TYR A 18 -17.51 29.76 12.61
N PRO A 19 -18.84 29.92 12.57
CA PRO A 19 -19.73 29.02 13.29
C PRO A 19 -19.51 27.63 12.70
N GLY A 20 -19.08 26.70 13.55
CA GLY A 20 -18.86 25.30 13.20
C GLY A 20 -20.06 24.78 12.43
N LEU A 21 -19.84 24.49 11.15
CA LEU A 21 -20.73 23.66 10.36
C LEU A 21 -20.51 22.24 10.87
N LEU A 22 -21.11 21.93 12.01
CA LEU A 22 -21.47 20.57 12.35
C LEU A 22 -22.43 20.13 11.25
N ILE A 23 -21.88 19.60 10.16
CA ILE A 23 -22.61 18.73 9.25
C ILE A 23 -22.92 17.49 10.06
N ARG A 24 -23.93 17.61 10.91
CA ARG A 24 -24.68 16.47 11.39
C ARG A 24 -25.33 15.93 10.13
N ALA A 25 -24.65 14.98 9.48
CA ALA A 25 -25.25 14.20 8.42
C ALA A 25 -26.54 13.64 9.02
N GLU A 26 -27.68 14.21 8.63
CA GLU A 26 -28.97 13.63 8.93
C GLU A 26 -29.00 12.31 8.16
N ASN A 27 -28.55 11.26 8.84
CA ASN A 27 -28.66 9.90 8.39
C ASN A 27 -30.16 9.62 8.22
N GLY A 28 -30.65 9.75 6.98
CA GLY A 28 -31.90 9.16 6.51
C GLY A 28 -31.81 7.63 6.49
N GLN A 29 -31.20 7.02 7.50
CA GLN A 29 -31.12 5.58 7.68
C GLN A 29 -32.50 5.09 8.14
N GLY A 30 -33.11 4.24 7.33
CA GLY A 30 -34.29 3.49 7.75
C GLY A 30 -34.00 2.70 9.03
N PRO A 31 -35.04 2.39 9.83
CA PRO A 31 -34.88 1.64 11.08
C PRO A 31 -34.22 0.28 10.78
N GLY A 32 -32.96 0.13 11.20
CA GLY A 32 -32.20 -1.13 11.10
C GLY A 32 -30.81 -1.03 10.46
N ASN A 33 -30.52 0.00 9.65
CA ASN A 33 -29.19 0.13 9.04
C ASN A 33 -28.25 0.92 9.94
N ARG A 34 -27.20 0.25 10.45
CA ARG A 34 -26.18 0.89 11.29
C ARG A 34 -25.20 1.71 10.47
N PHE A 35 -24.78 1.21 9.31
CA PHE A 35 -23.79 1.86 8.45
C PHE A 35 -24.42 2.59 7.26
N ASN A 36 -23.67 3.55 6.74
CA ASN A 36 -24.05 4.25 5.52
C ASN A 36 -23.66 3.39 4.32
N HIS A 37 -24.64 2.83 3.61
CA HIS A 37 -24.35 1.93 2.48
C HIS A 37 -24.19 2.63 1.14
N THR A 38 -24.21 3.97 1.10
CA THR A 38 -23.97 4.70 -0.15
C THR A 38 -22.59 4.36 -0.71
N MET A 39 -22.51 4.31 -2.04
CA MET A 39 -21.27 4.05 -2.76
C MET A 39 -20.99 5.23 -3.68
N GLY A 40 -19.81 5.81 -3.53
CA GLY A 40 -19.31 6.84 -4.43
C GLY A 40 -18.95 6.27 -5.81
N PRO A 41 -18.59 7.15 -6.76
CA PRO A 41 -17.98 6.70 -8.00
C PRO A 41 -16.64 6.00 -7.74
N SER A 42 -16.16 5.25 -8.73
CA SER A 42 -14.76 4.82 -8.71
C SER A 42 -13.87 6.05 -8.81
N THR A 43 -12.84 6.10 -7.99
CA THR A 43 -11.87 7.19 -7.94
C THR A 43 -10.47 6.60 -7.97
N SER A 44 -9.53 7.34 -8.58
CA SER A 44 -8.12 7.02 -8.49
C SER A 44 -7.64 7.30 -7.08
N LEU A 45 -6.87 6.37 -6.52
CA LEU A 45 -6.30 6.45 -5.18
C LEU A 45 -4.82 6.13 -5.23
N PHE A 46 -4.06 6.80 -4.38
CA PHE A 46 -2.61 6.68 -4.33
C PHE A 46 -2.14 6.39 -2.91
N TYR A 47 -1.08 5.59 -2.81
CA TYR A 47 -0.35 5.34 -1.59
C TYR A 47 1.14 5.45 -1.86
N GLN A 48 1.86 6.07 -0.93
CA GLN A 48 3.31 6.23 -1.00
C GLN A 48 3.98 5.42 0.12
N SER A 49 5.04 4.69 -0.21
CA SER A 49 5.86 4.01 0.79
C SER A 49 7.29 3.84 0.33
N THR A 50 8.21 3.69 1.30
CA THR A 50 9.58 3.21 1.05
C THR A 50 9.66 1.69 0.99
N ASP A 51 8.60 0.98 1.37
CA ASP A 51 8.50 -0.47 1.25
C ASP A 51 8.42 -0.87 -0.21
N SER A 52 9.30 -1.79 -0.60
CA SER A 52 9.27 -2.38 -1.95
C SER A 52 7.98 -3.19 -2.17
N PRO A 53 7.49 -3.32 -3.42
CA PRO A 53 6.23 -4.00 -3.70
C PRO A 53 6.20 -5.48 -3.32
N ARG A 54 7.35 -6.15 -3.33
CA ARG A 54 7.45 -7.59 -3.10
C ARG A 54 7.03 -8.07 -1.70
N PRO A 55 7.53 -7.54 -0.57
CA PRO A 55 7.03 -7.91 0.75
C PRO A 55 5.54 -7.59 0.90
N LEU A 56 5.06 -6.48 0.31
CA LEU A 56 3.64 -6.12 0.31
C LEU A 56 2.79 -7.14 -0.48
N LYS A 57 3.29 -7.58 -1.64
CA LYS A 57 2.68 -8.67 -2.41
C LYS A 57 2.67 -9.98 -1.62
N ALA A 58 3.79 -10.35 -1.01
CA ALA A 58 3.93 -11.59 -0.25
C ALA A 58 3.00 -11.64 0.96
N GLN A 59 2.78 -10.51 1.65
CA GLN A 59 1.78 -10.44 2.72
C GLN A 59 0.33 -10.40 2.21
N GLY A 60 0.12 -10.21 0.90
CA GLY A 60 -1.20 -10.18 0.27
C GLY A 60 -1.83 -8.78 0.15
N GLY A 61 -1.09 -7.71 0.48
CA GLY A 61 -1.60 -6.35 0.44
C GLY A 61 -0.70 -5.31 1.08
N ILE A 62 -1.25 -4.13 1.29
CA ILE A 62 -0.59 -2.98 1.92
C ILE A 62 -1.32 -2.72 3.23
N LEU A 63 -0.64 -2.99 4.34
CA LEU A 63 -1.04 -2.60 5.68
C LEU A 63 0.23 -2.28 6.46
N PRO A 64 0.29 -1.16 7.21
CA PRO A 64 1.45 -0.85 8.00
C PRO A 64 1.71 -1.93 9.06
N PRO A 65 2.98 -2.22 9.39
CA PRO A 65 3.31 -3.15 10.45
C PRO A 65 2.64 -2.79 11.78
N ASN A 66 2.07 -3.80 12.44
CA ASN A 66 1.37 -3.64 13.70
C ASN A 66 2.21 -4.15 14.88
N PRO A 67 2.77 -3.28 15.74
CA PRO A 67 3.52 -3.71 16.93
C PRO A 67 2.64 -3.99 18.16
N GLN A 68 1.33 -3.73 18.11
CA GLN A 68 0.37 -3.86 19.23
C GLN A 68 -1.02 -4.28 18.72
N PRO A 69 -1.23 -5.57 18.38
CA PRO A 69 -2.48 -6.06 17.79
C PRO A 69 -3.71 -6.00 18.69
N ASP A 70 -3.52 -5.83 20.00
CA ASP A 70 -4.60 -5.90 21.00
C ASP A 70 -5.22 -4.54 21.35
N ASP A 71 -4.71 -3.42 20.83
CA ASP A 71 -5.27 -2.09 21.13
C ASP A 71 -6.51 -1.81 20.27
N ASP A 72 -7.68 -1.86 20.93
CA ASP A 72 -8.99 -1.66 20.30
C ASP A 72 -9.18 -0.25 19.73
N HIS A 73 -8.52 0.78 20.28
CA HIS A 73 -8.71 2.16 19.81
C HIS A 73 -8.21 2.39 18.38
N ARG A 74 -7.34 1.50 17.87
CA ARG A 74 -6.78 1.58 16.52
C ARG A 74 -7.74 1.18 15.41
N TRP A 75 -8.85 0.53 15.78
CA TRP A 75 -9.94 0.22 14.85
C TRP A 75 -10.84 1.42 14.57
N ALA A 76 -10.64 2.54 15.27
CA ALA A 76 -11.19 3.83 14.90
C ALA A 76 -10.22 4.58 13.99
N TYR A 77 -10.73 5.20 12.92
CA TYR A 77 -9.91 6.02 12.02
C TYR A 77 -9.62 7.43 12.57
N TRP A 78 -10.21 7.80 13.71
CA TRP A 78 -10.10 9.12 14.34
C TRP A 78 -10.31 9.02 15.87
N PRO A 79 -9.88 9.99 16.71
CA PRO A 79 -8.85 11.02 16.48
C PRO A 79 -7.43 10.48 16.66
N THR A 80 -7.27 9.16 16.83
CA THR A 80 -5.96 8.54 16.97
C THR A 80 -5.20 8.75 15.67
N PHE A 81 -4.22 9.68 15.68
CA PHE A 81 -3.31 9.96 14.56
C PHE A 81 -2.38 8.78 14.21
N GLU A 82 -2.61 7.62 14.83
CA GLU A 82 -1.95 6.35 14.50
C GLU A 82 -3.00 5.27 14.14
N PRO A 83 -3.89 5.50 13.16
CA PRO A 83 -4.93 4.53 12.82
C PRO A 83 -4.29 3.39 12.02
N ARG A 84 -3.53 2.51 12.66
CA ARG A 84 -2.67 1.52 12.00
C ARG A 84 -3.43 0.32 11.39
N GLU A 85 -4.72 0.16 11.70
CA GLU A 85 -5.62 -0.79 10.99
C GLU A 85 -6.34 -0.13 9.81
N TRP A 86 -6.05 1.15 9.56
CA TRP A 86 -6.58 1.91 8.44
C TRP A 86 -5.41 2.44 7.60
N LEU A 87 -5.42 2.18 6.30
CA LEU A 87 -4.42 2.77 5.41
C LEU A 87 -4.93 4.12 4.90
N SER A 88 -4.20 5.19 5.15
CA SER A 88 -4.48 6.49 4.54
C SER A 88 -4.11 6.47 3.06
N LEU A 89 -5.01 6.99 2.22
CA LEU A 89 -4.90 7.05 0.78
C LEU A 89 -5.17 8.48 0.30
N GLU A 90 -4.41 8.89 -0.69
CA GLU A 90 -4.55 10.19 -1.36
C GLU A 90 -5.44 10.03 -2.59
N SER A 91 -6.28 11.03 -2.87
CA SER A 91 -7.15 11.04 -4.06
C SER A 91 -6.47 11.59 -5.32
N GLU A 92 -5.30 12.18 -5.16
CA GLU A 92 -4.49 12.76 -6.22
C GLU A 92 -3.08 12.19 -6.17
N ILE A 93 -2.37 12.22 -7.30
CA ILE A 93 -0.95 11.88 -7.28
C ILE A 93 -0.27 12.97 -6.45
N PRO A 94 0.56 12.59 -5.47
CA PRO A 94 1.30 13.58 -4.69
C PRO A 94 2.11 14.49 -5.60
N GLU A 95 1.91 15.81 -5.46
CA GLU A 95 2.75 16.81 -6.15
C GLU A 95 4.20 16.78 -5.64
N ARG A 96 4.41 16.24 -4.44
CA ARG A 96 5.70 16.09 -3.77
C ARG A 96 5.69 14.85 -2.87
N ILE A 97 6.81 14.15 -2.80
CA ILE A 97 7.02 13.15 -1.75
C ILE A 97 7.27 13.91 -0.45
N GLU A 98 6.38 13.74 0.52
CA GLU A 98 6.51 14.40 1.82
C GLU A 98 7.70 13.84 2.58
N ARG A 99 8.50 14.74 3.16
CA ARG A 99 9.76 14.42 3.82
C ARG A 99 9.48 13.93 5.25
N ASP A 100 8.83 12.79 5.39
CA ASP A 100 8.61 12.14 6.67
C ASP A 100 9.49 10.89 6.75
N GLY A 101 10.79 11.12 6.92
CA GLY A 101 11.78 10.05 7.04
C GLY A 101 13.17 10.58 7.34
N PRO A 102 14.07 9.74 7.88
CA PRO A 102 15.44 10.16 8.15
C PRO A 102 16.15 10.49 6.83
N GLU A 103 17.34 11.09 6.91
CA GLU A 103 18.14 11.56 5.74
C GLU A 103 18.59 10.44 4.79
N ASP A 104 18.12 9.21 4.98
CA ASP A 104 18.36 8.07 4.13
C ASP A 104 17.65 8.28 2.78
N GLN A 105 18.48 8.60 1.80
CA GLN A 105 18.23 8.74 0.36
C GLN A 105 17.66 7.45 -0.26
N ARG A 106 16.52 6.97 0.23
CA ARG A 106 15.86 5.75 -0.24
C ARG A 106 14.96 6.05 -1.42
N ASP A 107 14.80 5.04 -2.26
CA ASP A 107 13.81 5.03 -3.33
C ASP A 107 12.40 4.99 -2.72
N TRP A 108 11.46 5.68 -3.35
CA TRP A 108 10.05 5.64 -2.99
C TRP A 108 9.26 4.84 -4.00
N TRP A 109 8.12 4.32 -3.55
CA TRP A 109 7.15 3.64 -4.38
C TRP A 109 5.81 4.35 -4.28
N ILE A 110 5.19 4.54 -5.43
CA ILE A 110 3.83 5.07 -5.56
C ILE A 110 2.95 3.94 -6.10
N TYR A 111 1.87 3.65 -5.39
CA TYR A 111 0.90 2.61 -5.73
C TYR A 111 -0.39 3.27 -6.19
N HIS A 112 -0.86 2.95 -7.40
CA HIS A 112 -2.17 3.37 -7.90
C HIS A 112 -3.19 2.26 -7.62
N ILE A 113 -4.21 2.60 -6.85
CA ILE A 113 -5.10 1.64 -6.18
C ILE A 113 -6.53 1.83 -6.71
N ALA A 114 -7.18 0.71 -7.02
CA ALA A 114 -8.61 0.70 -7.31
C ALA A 114 -9.43 0.97 -6.05
N SER A 115 -10.41 1.86 -6.17
CA SER A 115 -11.40 2.13 -5.13
C SER A 115 -12.15 0.87 -4.70
N SER A 116 -12.55 0.83 -3.44
CA SER A 116 -13.25 -0.32 -2.86
C SER A 116 -14.14 0.10 -1.69
N PRO A 117 -15.22 -0.64 -1.39
CA PRO A 117 -16.16 -0.26 -0.35
C PRO A 117 -15.62 -0.39 1.09
N ASN A 118 -14.43 -0.98 1.31
CA ASN A 118 -13.75 -0.90 2.62
C ASN A 118 -13.06 0.46 2.85
N MET A 119 -13.06 1.33 1.84
CA MET A 119 -12.52 2.68 1.92
C MET A 119 -13.62 3.67 2.29
N VAL A 120 -13.31 4.58 3.20
CA VAL A 120 -14.24 5.58 3.72
C VAL A 120 -13.61 6.97 3.61
N PRO A 121 -14.35 7.99 3.15
CA PRO A 121 -13.89 9.36 3.18
C PRO A 121 -13.91 9.87 4.62
N ILE A 122 -12.82 10.50 5.04
CA ILE A 122 -12.79 11.38 6.20
C ILE A 122 -13.12 12.78 5.68
N VAL A 123 -14.28 13.28 6.09
CA VAL A 123 -14.63 14.68 5.87
C VAL A 123 -14.20 15.45 7.11
N ASN A 124 -13.06 16.14 7.02
CA ASN A 124 -12.67 17.15 8.00
C ASN A 124 -12.72 18.56 7.35
N GLU A 125 -12.57 19.62 8.15
CA GLU A 125 -12.70 21.00 7.66
C GLU A 125 -11.59 21.43 6.68
N VAL A 126 -10.50 20.65 6.59
CA VAL A 126 -9.24 21.05 5.94
C VAL A 126 -8.87 20.15 4.76
N GLN A 127 -9.23 18.87 4.79
CA GLN A 127 -8.78 17.86 3.85
C GLN A 127 -9.78 16.70 3.75
N THR A 128 -9.93 16.16 2.54
CA THR A 128 -10.73 14.95 2.28
C THR A 128 -9.79 13.78 2.09
N ASP A 129 -9.45 13.11 3.17
CA ASP A 129 -8.62 11.90 3.12
C ASP A 129 -9.49 10.65 2.95
N ILE A 130 -8.90 9.57 2.45
CA ILE A 130 -9.59 8.29 2.28
C ILE A 130 -8.87 7.25 3.13
N MET A 131 -9.61 6.57 3.98
CA MET A 131 -9.06 5.52 4.84
C MET A 131 -9.56 4.15 4.41
N ALA A 132 -8.65 3.20 4.21
CA ALA A 132 -8.99 1.82 3.88
C ALA A 132 -8.93 0.92 5.12
N LEU A 133 -10.08 0.45 5.59
CA LEU A 133 -10.16 -0.46 6.73
C LEU A 133 -9.49 -1.80 6.40
N GLY A 134 -8.56 -2.25 7.25
CA GLY A 134 -7.80 -3.47 7.05
C GLY A 134 -6.79 -3.38 5.89
N GLY A 135 -6.49 -2.17 5.41
CA GLY A 135 -5.52 -1.91 4.36
C GLY A 135 -6.08 -2.09 2.95
N VAL A 136 -5.17 -2.32 2.00
CA VAL A 136 -5.45 -2.48 0.58
C VAL A 136 -4.95 -3.83 0.12
N LEU A 137 -5.80 -4.66 -0.50
CA LEU A 137 -5.38 -5.96 -1.00
C LEU A 137 -4.45 -5.79 -2.21
N TRP A 138 -3.51 -6.73 -2.38
CA TRP A 138 -2.57 -6.66 -3.51
C TRP A 138 -3.29 -6.67 -4.87
N SER A 139 -4.39 -7.42 -4.97
CA SER A 139 -5.24 -7.46 -6.17
C SER A 139 -5.94 -6.14 -6.48
N GLN A 140 -5.97 -5.17 -5.57
CA GLN A 140 -6.51 -3.82 -5.80
C GLN A 140 -5.47 -2.87 -6.41
N VAL A 141 -4.17 -3.16 -6.27
CA VAL A 141 -3.09 -2.33 -6.82
C VAL A 141 -3.09 -2.50 -8.33
N GLN A 142 -3.43 -1.46 -9.07
CA GLN A 142 -3.49 -1.48 -10.53
C GLN A 142 -2.12 -1.30 -11.16
N HIS A 143 -1.41 -0.27 -10.67
CA HIS A 143 -0.11 0.12 -11.19
C HIS A 143 0.78 0.51 -10.01
N LEU A 144 2.08 0.45 -10.25
CA LEU A 144 3.05 1.00 -9.32
C LEU A 144 4.21 1.64 -10.07
N ALA A 145 4.85 2.58 -9.41
CA ALA A 145 6.01 3.26 -9.94
C ALA A 145 7.04 3.44 -8.85
N MET A 146 8.30 3.27 -9.21
CA MET A 146 9.41 3.63 -8.34
C MET A 146 9.87 5.05 -8.67
N VAL A 147 10.14 5.84 -7.64
CA VAL A 147 10.71 7.18 -7.73
C VAL A 147 12.11 7.13 -7.10
N PRO A 148 13.17 7.05 -7.92
CA PRO A 148 14.53 6.93 -7.40
C PRO A 148 14.94 8.22 -6.69
N CYS A 149 15.72 8.09 -5.62
CA CYS A 149 16.39 9.23 -5.01
C CYS A 149 17.70 9.51 -5.77
N VAL A 150 17.80 10.63 -6.46
CA VAL A 150 19.00 11.03 -7.20
C VAL A 150 19.54 12.32 -6.60
N ASN A 151 20.74 12.26 -6.02
CA ASN A 151 21.39 13.41 -5.35
C ASN A 151 20.50 14.04 -4.25
N GLY A 152 19.74 13.22 -3.52
CA GLY A 152 18.83 13.69 -2.46
C GLY A 152 17.55 14.35 -2.97
N SER A 153 17.22 14.19 -4.26
CA SER A 153 15.99 14.68 -4.87
C SER A 153 15.23 13.55 -5.55
N TRP A 154 13.90 13.58 -5.42
CA TRP A 154 13.00 12.69 -6.13
C TRP A 154 12.35 13.45 -7.27
N ASP A 155 12.51 12.92 -8.48
CA ASP A 155 11.94 13.53 -9.68
C ASP A 155 10.67 12.80 -10.11
N LEU A 156 9.53 13.40 -9.79
CA LEU A 156 8.20 12.88 -10.15
C LEU A 156 7.87 13.11 -11.64
N SER A 157 8.61 13.97 -12.35
CA SER A 157 8.30 14.30 -13.76
C SER A 157 8.59 13.14 -14.72
N HIS A 158 9.40 12.17 -14.28
CA HIS A 158 9.78 11.00 -15.06
C HIS A 158 9.24 9.68 -14.46
N ILE A 159 8.16 9.74 -13.68
CA ILE A 159 7.48 8.55 -13.15
C ILE A 159 7.12 7.60 -14.30
N ARG A 160 7.48 6.33 -14.12
CA ARG A 160 7.14 5.25 -15.03
C ARG A 160 6.27 4.25 -14.33
N TRP A 161 5.02 4.19 -14.77
CA TRP A 161 4.04 3.23 -14.26
C TRP A 161 4.28 1.85 -14.86
N GLU A 162 4.29 0.86 -13.98
CA GLU A 162 4.27 -0.55 -14.31
C GLU A 162 2.91 -1.13 -13.93
N TYR A 163 2.34 -1.96 -14.81
CA TYR A 163 1.10 -2.66 -14.54
C TYR A 163 1.34 -3.81 -13.55
N ASN A 164 0.47 -3.93 -12.54
CA ASN A 164 0.48 -5.08 -11.63
C ASN A 164 -0.23 -6.27 -12.29
N PRO A 165 0.47 -7.36 -12.65
CA PRO A 165 -0.16 -8.53 -13.27
C PRO A 165 -1.19 -9.22 -12.37
N ASP A 166 -1.14 -9.01 -11.05
CA ASP A 166 -2.07 -9.61 -10.10
C ASP A 166 -3.32 -8.73 -9.84
N PHE A 167 -3.43 -7.58 -10.52
CA PHE A 167 -4.60 -6.73 -10.43
C PHE A 167 -5.85 -7.47 -10.91
N ASP A 168 -6.91 -7.48 -10.09
CA ASP A 168 -8.20 -8.03 -10.46
C ASP A 168 -9.12 -6.92 -11.00
N PRO A 169 -9.43 -6.89 -12.31
CA PRO A 169 -10.24 -5.82 -12.90
C PRO A 169 -11.67 -5.76 -12.36
N ARG A 170 -12.16 -6.78 -11.64
CA ARG A 170 -13.47 -6.74 -10.98
C ARG A 170 -13.57 -5.63 -9.92
N TRP A 171 -12.44 -5.15 -9.38
CA TRP A 171 -12.42 -3.99 -8.48
C TRP A 171 -12.97 -2.71 -9.12
N LEU A 172 -12.85 -2.55 -10.45
CA LEU A 172 -13.35 -1.38 -11.17
C LEU A 172 -14.88 -1.24 -11.14
N ALA A 173 -15.61 -2.27 -10.70
CA ALA A 173 -17.05 -2.23 -10.51
C ALA A 173 -17.49 -1.54 -9.20
N PHE A 174 -16.55 -1.12 -8.35
CA PHE A 174 -16.81 -0.60 -7.01
C PHE A 174 -16.18 0.78 -6.78
N GLY A 175 -16.89 1.62 -6.01
CA GLY A 175 -16.38 2.88 -5.48
C GLY A 175 -16.10 2.80 -3.99
N ILE A 176 -15.74 3.94 -3.39
CA ILE A 176 -15.59 4.07 -1.95
C ILE A 176 -16.96 4.09 -1.26
N SER A 177 -17.02 3.65 0.00
CA SER A 177 -18.24 3.80 0.81
C SER A 177 -18.46 5.26 1.20
N GLY A 178 -19.70 5.65 1.49
CA GLY A 178 -19.99 6.94 2.10
C GLY A 178 -19.36 7.09 3.50
N PRO A 179 -19.40 8.29 4.10
CA PRO A 179 -18.88 8.53 5.44
C PRO A 179 -19.45 7.56 6.48
N GLN A 180 -18.60 7.07 7.40
CA GLN A 180 -18.97 6.09 8.45
C GLN A 180 -18.71 6.64 9.86
N PRO A 181 -19.54 7.56 10.40
CA PRO A 181 -19.33 8.16 11.72
C PRO A 181 -19.14 7.15 12.86
N LEU A 182 -19.82 6.00 12.83
CA LEU A 182 -19.66 4.95 13.84
C LEU A 182 -18.23 4.37 13.90
N LEU A 183 -17.52 4.33 12.76
CA LEU A 183 -16.14 3.86 12.65
C LEU A 183 -15.12 4.94 13.03
N SER A 184 -15.55 6.19 13.26
CA SER A 184 -14.67 7.31 13.59
C SER A 184 -14.11 7.27 15.01
N GLY A 185 -14.57 6.39 15.89
CA GLY A 185 -14.18 6.43 17.31
C GLY A 185 -14.86 7.50 18.16
N LEU A 186 -15.49 8.52 17.55
CA LEU A 186 -16.16 9.61 18.26
C LEU A 186 -17.54 9.23 18.79
N GLU A 187 -18.25 8.38 18.05
CA GLU A 187 -19.58 7.91 18.46
C GLU A 187 -19.47 6.74 19.44
N PRO A 188 -20.37 6.64 20.44
CA PRO A 188 -20.40 5.50 21.35
C PRO A 188 -20.66 4.20 20.57
N LEU A 189 -20.14 3.08 21.09
CA LEU A 189 -20.41 1.77 20.48
C LEU A 189 -21.91 1.46 20.52
N PRO A 190 -22.49 0.92 19.43
CA PRO A 190 -23.86 0.45 19.43
C PRO A 190 -24.12 -0.65 20.48
N GLN A 191 -25.36 -0.77 20.94
CA GLN A 191 -25.74 -1.84 21.87
C GLN A 191 -25.38 -3.23 21.30
N GLY A 192 -24.77 -4.07 22.14
CA GLY A 192 -24.34 -5.43 21.76
C GLY A 192 -22.98 -5.50 21.08
N ILE A 193 -22.32 -4.35 20.85
CA ILE A 193 -20.93 -4.28 20.39
C ILE A 193 -20.05 -3.83 21.55
N SER A 194 -19.07 -4.65 21.93
CA SER A 194 -18.18 -4.39 23.07
C SER A 194 -16.85 -3.74 22.66
N THR A 195 -16.43 -3.89 21.41
CA THR A 195 -15.13 -3.41 20.92
C THR A 195 -15.25 -2.78 19.53
N ARG A 196 -14.33 -1.86 19.19
CA ARG A 196 -14.21 -1.23 17.86
C ARG A 196 -13.77 -2.23 16.80
N ARG A 197 -12.92 -3.21 17.15
CA ARG A 197 -12.61 -4.35 16.27
C ARG A 197 -13.88 -5.14 15.89
N GLN A 198 -14.73 -5.42 16.87
CA GLN A 198 -16.01 -6.08 16.61
C GLN A 198 -16.90 -5.21 15.72
N LEU A 199 -16.90 -3.89 15.89
CA LEU A 199 -17.63 -2.96 15.02
C LEU A 199 -17.11 -3.00 13.57
N ALA A 200 -15.79 -2.99 13.38
CA ALA A 200 -15.15 -3.10 12.07
C ALA A 200 -15.49 -4.44 11.38
N ARG A 201 -15.50 -5.54 12.14
CA ARG A 201 -15.92 -6.86 11.64
C ARG A 201 -17.40 -6.86 11.22
N VAL A 202 -18.27 -6.24 12.01
CA VAL A 202 -19.70 -6.11 11.68
C VAL A 202 -19.88 -5.26 10.42
N PHE A 203 -19.10 -4.19 10.26
CA PHE A 203 -19.09 -3.39 9.03
C PHE A 203 -18.72 -4.25 7.81
N MET A 204 -17.63 -5.03 7.87
CA MET A 204 -17.24 -5.93 6.77
C MET A 204 -18.30 -7.00 6.47
N ASN A 205 -18.95 -7.54 7.50
CA ASN A 205 -20.07 -8.48 7.35
C ASN A 205 -21.25 -7.82 6.63
N GLU A 206 -21.69 -6.64 7.07
CA GLU A 206 -22.82 -5.94 6.44
C GLU A 206 -22.48 -5.51 5.00
N LEU A 207 -21.23 -5.05 4.76
CA LEU A 207 -20.73 -4.68 3.43
C LEU A 207 -20.83 -5.82 2.41
N THR A 208 -20.52 -7.04 2.85
CA THR A 208 -20.45 -8.23 1.98
C THR A 208 -21.73 -9.09 1.96
N SER A 209 -22.71 -8.81 2.82
CA SER A 209 -23.96 -9.59 2.92
C SER A 209 -25.24 -8.80 2.67
N ALA A 210 -25.60 -7.88 3.58
CA ALA A 210 -26.90 -7.21 3.61
C ALA A 210 -26.87 -5.80 3.01
N ASN A 211 -25.77 -5.39 2.37
CA ASN A 211 -25.64 -4.07 1.78
C ASN A 211 -26.72 -3.83 0.69
N PRO A 212 -27.69 -2.92 0.91
CA PRO A 212 -28.79 -2.65 0.00
C PRO A 212 -28.38 -1.85 -1.24
N ALA A 213 -27.23 -1.17 -1.22
CA ALA A 213 -26.72 -0.44 -2.38
C ALA A 213 -26.10 -1.36 -3.44
N LEU A 214 -25.82 -2.62 -3.08
CA LEU A 214 -25.20 -3.60 -3.97
C LEU A 214 -26.21 -4.62 -4.49
N ARG A 215 -26.01 -5.10 -5.71
CA ARG A 215 -26.72 -6.26 -6.26
C ARG A 215 -26.15 -7.56 -5.68
N ALA A 216 -26.93 -8.65 -5.73
CA ALA A 216 -26.49 -9.95 -5.21
C ALA A 216 -25.19 -10.45 -5.86
N GLU A 217 -25.01 -10.22 -7.16
CA GLU A 217 -23.80 -10.57 -7.90
C GLU A 217 -22.59 -9.72 -7.48
N GLN A 218 -22.79 -8.42 -7.26
CA GLN A 218 -21.75 -7.53 -6.75
C GLN A 218 -21.32 -7.96 -5.33
N ARG A 219 -22.27 -8.31 -4.46
CA ARG A 219 -21.95 -8.85 -3.13
C ARG A 219 -21.18 -10.15 -3.20
N ARG A 220 -21.57 -11.08 -4.09
CA ARG A 220 -20.79 -12.31 -4.32
C ARG A 220 -19.36 -11.99 -4.76
N THR A 221 -19.20 -11.08 -5.71
CA THR A 221 -17.89 -10.64 -6.20
C THR A 221 -17.05 -10.04 -5.07
N LEU A 222 -17.60 -9.17 -4.22
CA LEU A 222 -16.88 -8.64 -3.06
C LEU A 222 -16.45 -9.72 -2.08
N ARG A 223 -17.30 -10.72 -1.82
CA ARG A 223 -16.93 -11.84 -0.94
C ARG A 223 -15.73 -12.62 -1.47
N GLU A 224 -15.65 -12.82 -2.78
CA GLU A 224 -14.52 -13.48 -3.42
C GLU A 224 -13.27 -12.60 -3.37
N LEU A 225 -13.40 -11.32 -3.75
CA LEU A 225 -12.30 -10.37 -3.80
C LEU A 225 -11.65 -10.13 -2.43
N PHE A 226 -12.47 -9.97 -1.39
CA PHE A 226 -11.99 -9.83 0.00
C PHE A 226 -11.69 -11.18 0.68
N ASN A 227 -12.02 -12.30 0.04
CA ASN A 227 -12.08 -13.62 0.68
C ASN A 227 -12.92 -13.59 2.00
N TRP A 228 -13.96 -12.77 2.05
CA TRP A 228 -14.74 -12.48 3.26
C TRP A 228 -16.20 -12.89 3.07
N ASN A 229 -16.61 -14.04 3.62
CA ASN A 229 -17.98 -14.54 3.45
C ASN A 229 -18.67 -14.81 4.81
N PRO A 230 -19.54 -13.90 5.29
CA PRO A 230 -20.20 -14.05 6.59
C PRO A 230 -21.23 -15.19 6.65
N GLU A 231 -21.71 -15.70 5.50
CA GLU A 231 -22.66 -16.81 5.47
C GLU A 231 -21.96 -18.15 5.78
N THR A 232 -20.71 -18.31 5.33
CA THR A 232 -19.92 -19.55 5.52
C THR A 232 -18.87 -19.41 6.61
N GLN A 233 -18.46 -18.18 6.93
CA GLN A 233 -17.45 -17.85 7.92
C GLN A 233 -17.96 -16.70 8.82
N PRO A 234 -19.02 -16.92 9.62
CA PRO A 234 -19.62 -15.87 10.46
C PRO A 234 -18.63 -15.30 11.50
N ASP A 235 -17.66 -16.10 11.91
CA ASP A 235 -16.62 -15.75 12.88
C ASP A 235 -15.34 -15.23 12.23
N ARG A 236 -15.30 -15.03 10.90
CA ARG A 236 -14.12 -14.47 10.20
C ARG A 236 -13.76 -13.12 10.82
N ASP A 237 -12.48 -12.95 11.09
CA ASP A 237 -11.93 -11.72 11.65
C ASP A 237 -10.72 -11.25 10.81
N PHE A 238 -10.21 -10.06 11.14
CA PHE A 238 -9.01 -9.52 10.52
C PHE A 238 -7.74 -10.34 10.84
N PRO A 239 -6.70 -10.31 9.97
CA PRO A 239 -6.50 -9.42 8.81
C PRO A 239 -7.37 -9.73 7.58
N LEU A 240 -7.57 -8.74 6.70
CA LEU A 240 -8.34 -8.95 5.47
C LEU A 240 -7.63 -9.88 4.49
N PHE A 241 -6.33 -9.66 4.31
CA PHE A 241 -5.49 -10.45 3.42
C PHE A 241 -4.67 -11.49 4.19
N HIS A 242 -4.31 -12.54 3.48
CA HIS A 242 -3.49 -13.64 3.99
C HIS A 242 -2.24 -13.68 3.12
N GLY A 243 -1.08 -13.85 3.75
CA GLY A 243 0.17 -13.98 3.02
C GLY A 243 0.12 -15.15 2.04
N ASP A 244 0.82 -15.03 0.92
CA ASP A 244 1.04 -16.17 0.03
C ASP A 244 2.11 -17.06 0.66
N ASP A 245 1.72 -18.24 1.14
CA ASP A 245 2.62 -19.22 1.74
C ASP A 245 3.57 -19.89 0.72
N ARG A 246 3.52 -19.46 -0.55
CA ARG A 246 4.37 -20.01 -1.60
C ARG A 246 5.81 -19.54 -1.42
N PRO A 247 6.75 -20.45 -1.14
CA PRO A 247 8.16 -20.08 -1.04
C PRO A 247 8.63 -19.57 -2.39
N GLU A 248 9.45 -18.54 -2.35
CA GLU A 248 10.01 -17.98 -3.56
C GLU A 248 11.00 -18.95 -4.24
N SER A 249 11.09 -18.86 -5.57
CA SER A 249 12.08 -19.62 -6.33
C SER A 249 13.50 -19.13 -6.04
N LEU A 250 14.47 -20.06 -6.00
CA LEU A 250 15.89 -19.73 -5.85
C LEU A 250 16.40 -18.80 -6.97
N ALA A 251 15.83 -18.92 -8.17
CA ALA A 251 16.19 -18.07 -9.30
C ALA A 251 15.77 -16.62 -9.06
N SER A 252 14.54 -16.39 -8.59
CA SER A 252 14.05 -15.05 -8.25
C SER A 252 14.80 -14.42 -7.07
N MET A 253 15.25 -15.23 -6.10
CA MET A 253 16.18 -14.78 -5.06
C MET A 253 17.56 -14.40 -5.61
N THR A 254 18.11 -15.21 -6.52
CA THR A 254 19.45 -14.98 -7.10
C THR A 254 19.51 -13.70 -7.93
N ILE A 255 18.48 -13.48 -8.77
CA ILE A 255 18.38 -12.30 -9.63
C ILE A 255 18.30 -11.01 -8.78
N ARG A 256 17.69 -11.07 -7.59
CA ARG A 256 17.60 -9.93 -6.66
C ARG A 256 18.96 -9.50 -6.11
N GLU A 257 19.80 -10.47 -5.75
CA GLU A 257 21.11 -10.22 -5.14
C GLU A 257 22.17 -9.80 -6.18
N MET A 258 21.82 -9.82 -7.46
CA MET A 258 22.72 -9.43 -8.53
C MET A 258 23.01 -7.93 -8.50
N VAL A 259 24.29 -7.57 -8.49
CA VAL A 259 24.72 -6.17 -8.60
C VAL A 259 24.67 -5.75 -10.07
N TRP A 260 23.59 -5.08 -10.46
CA TRP A 260 23.33 -4.67 -11.85
C TRP A 260 24.24 -3.53 -12.33
N GLY A 261 24.77 -2.72 -11.41
CA GLY A 261 25.59 -1.54 -11.71
C GLY A 261 26.87 -1.85 -12.49
N ASP A 262 27.50 -3.00 -12.25
CA ASP A 262 28.76 -3.39 -12.89
C ASP A 262 28.57 -4.00 -14.30
N VAL A 263 27.31 -4.21 -14.70
CA VAL A 263 26.96 -4.91 -15.95
C VAL A 263 26.76 -3.92 -17.10
N GLY A 264 26.41 -2.65 -16.82
CA GLY A 264 26.13 -1.62 -17.83
C GLY A 264 27.40 -0.99 -18.41
N ALA A 265 27.64 -1.17 -19.71
CA ALA A 265 28.78 -0.56 -20.42
C ALA A 265 28.41 0.74 -21.17
N ASP A 266 27.11 1.00 -21.39
CA ASP A 266 26.58 2.19 -22.04
C ASP A 266 25.24 2.63 -21.41
N ALA A 267 24.79 3.85 -21.71
CA ALA A 267 23.61 4.46 -21.08
C ALA A 267 22.30 3.70 -21.36
N GLU A 268 22.16 3.08 -22.54
CA GLU A 268 20.96 2.30 -22.91
C GLU A 268 20.90 0.99 -22.10
N MET A 269 22.04 0.31 -21.98
CA MET A 269 22.16 -0.89 -21.16
C MET A 269 21.93 -0.55 -19.68
N THR A 270 22.52 0.52 -19.16
CA THR A 270 22.31 0.95 -17.78
C THR A 270 20.83 1.21 -17.48
N ASP A 271 20.11 1.88 -18.39
CA ASP A 271 18.66 2.08 -18.22
C ASP A 271 17.88 0.76 -18.27
N THR A 272 18.23 -0.15 -19.18
CA THR A 272 17.59 -1.47 -19.29
C THR A 272 17.80 -2.32 -18.03
N LEU A 273 19.04 -2.36 -17.52
CA LEU A 273 19.38 -3.11 -16.32
C LEU A 273 18.74 -2.50 -15.08
N ARG A 274 18.69 -1.17 -14.99
CA ARG A 274 17.95 -0.46 -13.94
C ARG A 274 16.47 -0.83 -13.95
N ARG A 275 15.83 -0.89 -15.14
CA ARG A 275 14.43 -1.36 -15.26
C ARG A 275 14.29 -2.80 -14.82
N LEU A 276 15.22 -3.67 -15.21
CA LEU A 276 15.18 -5.08 -14.80
C LEU A 276 15.33 -5.22 -13.28
N GLU A 277 16.23 -4.47 -12.68
CA GLU A 277 16.39 -4.35 -11.23
C GLU A 277 15.08 -3.90 -10.57
N HIS A 278 14.43 -2.85 -11.10
CA HIS A 278 13.15 -2.37 -10.58
C HIS A 278 12.07 -3.44 -10.64
N ARG A 279 11.89 -4.10 -11.79
CA ARG A 279 10.91 -5.18 -11.95
C ARG A 279 11.20 -6.36 -11.05
N THR A 280 12.48 -6.65 -10.81
CA THR A 280 12.91 -7.72 -9.89
C THR A 280 12.58 -7.35 -8.44
N ARG A 281 12.90 -6.12 -8.03
CA ARG A 281 12.56 -5.58 -6.69
C ARG A 281 11.05 -5.52 -6.46
N ALA A 282 10.28 -5.25 -7.51
CA ALA A 282 8.82 -5.28 -7.46
C ALA A 282 8.24 -6.71 -7.41
N GLY A 283 9.04 -7.75 -7.64
CA GLY A 283 8.55 -9.13 -7.72
C GLY A 283 7.76 -9.43 -8.99
N PHE A 284 7.97 -8.66 -10.06
CA PHE A 284 7.31 -8.81 -11.35
C PHE A 284 8.19 -9.45 -12.42
N ALA A 285 9.51 -9.42 -12.22
CA ALA A 285 10.42 -10.05 -13.15
C ALA A 285 10.39 -11.57 -12.92
N THR A 286 9.66 -12.28 -13.78
CA THR A 286 9.76 -13.74 -13.86
C THR A 286 11.17 -14.12 -14.31
N ASP A 287 11.67 -15.27 -13.87
CA ASP A 287 12.97 -15.79 -14.30
C ASP A 287 13.11 -15.77 -15.83
N ALA A 288 12.06 -16.17 -16.57
CA ALA A 288 12.02 -16.15 -18.03
C ALA A 288 12.23 -14.75 -18.62
N LEU A 289 11.52 -13.73 -18.11
CA LEU A 289 11.69 -12.34 -18.56
C LEU A 289 13.11 -11.82 -18.29
N CYS A 290 13.66 -12.12 -17.12
CA CYS A 290 15.05 -11.77 -16.80
C CYS A 290 16.00 -12.45 -17.77
N PHE A 291 15.84 -13.75 -18.00
CA PHE A 291 16.65 -14.51 -18.93
C PHE A 291 16.52 -14.00 -20.37
N ASP A 292 15.34 -13.64 -20.86
CA ASP A 292 15.16 -13.16 -22.23
C ASP A 292 15.87 -11.81 -22.44
N ILE A 293 15.65 -10.85 -21.52
CA ILE A 293 16.29 -9.53 -21.57
C ILE A 293 17.80 -9.68 -21.45
N LEU A 294 18.25 -10.53 -20.52
CA LEU A 294 19.66 -10.80 -20.31
C LEU A 294 20.26 -11.49 -21.51
N THR A 295 19.65 -12.52 -22.09
CA THR A 295 20.25 -13.32 -23.15
C THR A 295 20.48 -12.49 -24.42
N ASP A 296 19.50 -11.68 -24.83
CA ASP A 296 19.65 -10.84 -26.02
C ASP A 296 20.73 -9.76 -25.82
N LYS A 297 20.72 -9.09 -24.67
CA LYS A 297 21.63 -7.97 -24.40
C LYS A 297 23.04 -8.43 -24.00
N ILE A 298 23.16 -9.49 -23.21
CA ILE A 298 24.43 -10.15 -22.87
C ILE A 298 25.07 -10.70 -24.14
N ARG A 299 24.31 -11.34 -25.04
CA ARG A 299 24.87 -11.87 -26.28
C ARG A 299 25.52 -10.79 -27.12
N VAL A 300 24.80 -9.70 -27.38
CA VAL A 300 25.33 -8.56 -28.16
C VAL A 300 26.58 -7.95 -27.52
N LYS A 301 26.65 -7.92 -26.17
CA LYS A 301 27.83 -7.41 -25.46
C LYS A 301 28.98 -8.41 -25.43
N ALA A 302 28.71 -9.69 -25.22
CA ALA A 302 29.69 -10.76 -25.21
C ALA A 302 30.39 -10.93 -26.58
N GLU A 303 29.67 -10.72 -27.68
CA GLU A 303 30.24 -10.68 -29.03
C GLU A 303 31.25 -9.52 -29.20
N LYS A 304 31.09 -8.44 -28.44
CA LYS A 304 31.98 -7.26 -28.46
C LYS A 304 33.10 -7.31 -27.41
N ASP A 305 32.93 -8.09 -26.35
CA ASP A 305 33.78 -8.06 -25.16
C ASP A 305 33.74 -9.41 -24.41
N SER A 306 34.63 -10.32 -24.79
CA SER A 306 34.70 -11.67 -24.20
C SER A 306 35.21 -11.69 -22.76
N GLN A 307 36.00 -10.68 -22.35
CA GLN A 307 36.50 -10.56 -20.98
C GLN A 307 35.37 -10.17 -20.03
N TRP A 308 34.49 -9.28 -20.47
CA TRP A 308 33.29 -8.93 -19.71
C TRP A 308 32.38 -10.14 -19.44
N LEU A 309 32.20 -11.05 -20.42
CA LEU A 309 31.37 -12.25 -20.23
C LEU A 309 31.92 -13.16 -19.12
N ALA A 310 33.25 -13.29 -19.01
CA ALA A 310 33.89 -14.07 -17.96
C ALA A 310 33.63 -13.46 -16.57
N SER A 311 33.75 -12.13 -16.45
CA SER A 311 33.44 -11.41 -15.21
C SER A 311 31.97 -11.51 -14.82
N PHE A 312 31.05 -11.37 -15.79
CA PHE A 312 29.61 -11.52 -15.58
C PHE A 312 29.26 -12.92 -15.07
N SER A 313 29.80 -13.96 -15.74
CA SER A 313 29.56 -15.36 -15.36
C SER A 313 30.08 -15.66 -13.96
N HIS A 314 31.25 -15.11 -13.60
CA HIS A 314 31.83 -15.24 -12.26
C HIS A 314 30.95 -14.58 -11.19
N SER A 315 30.43 -13.38 -11.46
CA SER A 315 29.51 -12.67 -10.56
C SER A 315 28.21 -13.44 -10.35
N LEU A 316 27.61 -13.96 -11.43
CA LEU A 316 26.39 -14.76 -11.37
C LEU A 316 26.60 -16.04 -10.53
N TYR A 317 27.71 -16.74 -10.76
CA TYR A 317 28.07 -17.94 -9.98
C TYR A 317 28.25 -17.62 -8.50
N ASN A 318 29.03 -16.60 -8.16
CA ASN A 318 29.27 -16.23 -6.76
C ASN A 318 27.99 -15.81 -6.04
N THR A 319 27.12 -15.07 -6.72
CA THR A 319 25.82 -14.65 -6.18
C THR A 319 24.93 -15.86 -5.91
N THR A 320 24.81 -16.76 -6.89
CA THR A 320 24.04 -18.01 -6.76
C THR A 320 24.55 -18.86 -5.59
N MET A 321 25.87 -19.04 -5.51
CA MET A 321 26.49 -19.83 -4.44
C MET A 321 26.30 -19.17 -3.07
N LYS A 322 26.37 -17.84 -2.98
CA LYS A 322 26.07 -17.10 -1.76
C LYS A 322 24.63 -17.35 -1.31
N SER A 323 23.66 -17.21 -2.22
CA SER A 323 22.23 -17.47 -1.93
C SER A 323 21.98 -18.91 -1.48
N LEU A 324 22.65 -19.90 -2.09
CA LEU A 324 22.56 -21.32 -1.68
C LEU A 324 23.22 -21.60 -0.32
N SER A 325 24.30 -20.89 0.00
CA SER A 325 25.09 -21.10 1.23
C SER A 325 24.51 -20.42 2.48
N GLN A 326 23.46 -19.61 2.34
CA GLN A 326 22.80 -18.88 3.42
C GLN A 326 21.40 -19.46 3.71
N PRO A 327 21.30 -20.63 4.37
CA PRO A 327 20.01 -21.28 4.67
C PRO A 327 19.12 -20.42 5.59
N GLU A 328 19.68 -19.44 6.29
CA GLU A 328 18.91 -18.48 7.07
C GLU A 328 18.04 -17.57 6.20
N LEU A 329 18.45 -17.24 4.96
CA LEU A 329 17.59 -16.53 4.01
C LEU A 329 16.42 -17.38 3.51
N LEU A 330 16.55 -18.71 3.54
CA LEU A 330 15.47 -19.64 3.20
C LEU A 330 14.48 -19.83 4.36
N ASN A 331 14.87 -19.49 5.60
CA ASN A 331 14.07 -19.70 6.80
C ASN A 331 13.55 -18.40 7.45
N ASN A 332 14.16 -17.24 7.19
CA ASN A 332 13.80 -15.98 7.86
C ASN A 332 12.46 -15.37 7.44
N GLU A 333 11.85 -15.80 6.33
CA GLU A 333 10.47 -15.40 6.01
C GLU A 333 9.42 -16.13 6.88
N ARG A 334 9.81 -17.19 7.62
CA ARG A 334 8.90 -17.90 8.54
C ARG A 334 8.84 -17.30 9.94
N SER A 335 9.82 -16.49 10.34
CA SER A 335 9.98 -16.04 11.73
C SER A 335 9.19 -14.77 12.07
N GLY A 336 8.63 -14.06 11.08
CA GLY A 336 7.84 -12.84 11.29
C GLY A 336 6.40 -13.06 11.77
N LEU A 337 5.91 -14.31 11.76
CA LEU A 337 4.51 -14.66 12.07
C LEU A 337 4.34 -15.44 13.38
N ALA A 338 5.39 -15.55 14.19
CA ALA A 338 5.33 -16.15 15.51
C ALA A 338 5.60 -15.11 16.61
N ILE A 339 4.67 -14.17 16.79
CA ILE A 339 4.51 -13.47 18.07
C ILE A 339 3.15 -13.90 18.62
N LYS A 340 3.21 -14.57 19.78
CA LYS A 340 2.07 -15.06 20.56
C LYS A 340 1.19 -13.94 21.07
#